data_AF-A0A662AQ12-F1
#
_entry.id   AF-A0A662AQ12-F1
#
_cell.length_a   1.000
_cell.length_b   1.000
_cell.length_c   1.000
_cell.angle_alpha   90.00
_cell.angle_beta   90.00
_cell.angle_gamma   90.00
#
_symmetry.space_group_name_H-M   'P 1'
#
loop_
_entity.id
_entity.type
_entity.pdbx_description
1 polymer ?
#
loop_
_entity_poly.entity_id
_entity_poly.type
_entity_poly.pdbx_seq_one_letter_code
_entity_poly.pdbx_strand_id
1 'polypeptide(L)' 'GGGTHNKFLMDLIKTKSKAAVIVPVKEIIDYKEALIFAFLGILRFRRQVNCLSSVTGSKADNSGGIIHRVT' A
#
# COMPACT_ATOMS: atom_id res chain seq x y z
N GLY A 1 -3.14 -7.71 4.82
CA GLY A 1 -1.95 -8.00 5.64
C GLY A 1 -2.29 -9.12 6.60
N GLY A 2 -1.30 -9.78 7.20
CA GLY A 2 -1.51 -11.02 7.98
C GLY A 2 -2.58 -10.94 9.08
N GLY A 3 -2.78 -9.77 9.71
CA GLY A 3 -3.80 -9.56 10.73
C GLY A 3 -5.24 -9.87 10.30
N THR A 4 -5.54 -9.82 8.99
CA THR A 4 -6.86 -10.20 8.45
C THR A 4 -7.20 -11.67 8.69
N HIS A 5 -6.20 -12.56 8.82
CA HIS A 5 -6.39 -13.98 9.07
C HIS A 5 -6.69 -14.30 10.55
N ASN A 6 -6.54 -13.33 11.46
CA ASN A 6 -6.91 -13.48 12.85
C ASN A 6 -8.42 -13.20 13.05
N LYS A 7 -9.21 -14.26 13.20
CA LYS A 7 -10.66 -14.17 13.35
C LYS A 7 -11.08 -13.33 14.57
N PHE A 8 -10.44 -13.54 15.72
CA PHE A 8 -10.75 -12.80 16.95
C PHE A 8 -10.53 -11.29 16.77
N LEU A 9 -9.41 -10.91 16.15
CA LEU A 9 -9.11 -9.50 15.85
C LEU A 9 -10.15 -8.91 14.89
N MET A 10 -10.50 -9.62 13.82
CA MET A 10 -11.47 -9.14 12.85
C MET A 10 -12.87 -8.98 13.45
N ASP A 11 -13.29 -9.89 14.32
CA ASP A 11 -14.57 -9.81 15.02
C ASP A 11 -14.58 -8.65 16.04
N LEU A 12 -13.47 -8.41 16.73
CA LEU A 12 -13.32 -7.26 17.62
C LEU A 12 -13.39 -5.93 16.84
N ILE A 13 -12.73 -5.82 15.69
CA ILE A 13 -12.79 -4.62 14.85
C ILE A 13 -14.23 -4.37 14.36
N LYS A 14 -14.93 -5.42 13.91
CA LYS A 14 -16.33 -5.33 13.46
C LYS A 14 -17.28 -4.89 14.56
N THR A 15 -17.08 -5.36 15.79
CA THR A 15 -17.96 -5.02 16.93
C THR A 15 -17.68 -3.64 17.51
N LYS A 16 -16.44 -3.14 17.42
CA LYS A 16 -16.04 -1.83 17.97
C LYS A 16 -16.13 -0.69 16.96
N SER A 17 -16.23 -0.99 15.66
CA SER A 17 -16.33 0.02 14.61
C SER A 17 -17.77 0.21 14.15
N LYS A 18 -18.14 1.46 13.83
CA LYS A 18 -19.40 1.77 13.11
C LYS A 18 -19.23 1.67 11.59
N ALA A 19 -18.00 1.52 11.10
CA ALA A 19 -17.71 1.44 9.67
C ALA A 19 -17.91 0.02 9.14
N ALA A 20 -18.29 -0.09 7.86
CA ALA A 20 -18.33 -1.36 7.17
C ALA A 20 -16.91 -1.93 7.03
N VAL A 21 -16.68 -3.14 7.54
CA VAL A 21 -15.41 -3.86 7.42
C VAL A 21 -15.46 -4.78 6.22
N ILE A 22 -14.81 -4.38 5.13
CA ILE A 22 -14.73 -5.15 3.89
C ILE A 22 -13.39 -5.92 3.87
N VAL A 23 -13.46 -7.23 3.70
CA VAL A 23 -12.28 -8.09 3.55
C VAL A 23 -12.01 -8.27 2.05
N PRO A 24 -10.84 -7.85 1.53
CA PRO A 24 -10.53 -7.98 0.12
C PRO A 24 -10.13 -9.42 -0.24
N VAL A 25 -9.91 -9.69 -1.53
CA VAL A 25 -9.44 -10.99 -2.02
C VAL A 25 -8.03 -11.33 -1.52
N LYS A 26 -7.71 -12.62 -1.50
CA LYS A 26 -6.46 -13.18 -0.93
C LYS A 26 -5.22 -12.49 -1.48
N GLU A 27 -5.19 -12.20 -2.77
CA GLU A 27 -4.08 -11.55 -3.46
C GLU A 27 -3.77 -10.17 -2.86
N ILE A 28 -4.81 -9.40 -2.53
CA ILE A 28 -4.66 -8.09 -1.90
C ILE A 28 -4.29 -8.24 -0.43
N ILE A 29 -4.85 -9.23 0.28
CA ILE A 29 -4.49 -9.46 1.69
C ILE A 29 -3.01 -9.79 1.81
N ASP A 30 -2.53 -10.71 0.97
CA ASP A 30 -1.23 -11.34 1.12
C ASP A 30 -0.12 -10.55 0.39
N TYR A 31 -0.43 -9.85 -0.70
CA TYR A 31 0.59 -9.27 -1.59
C TYR A 31 0.44 -7.78 -1.91
N LYS A 32 -0.51 -7.03 -1.31
CA LYS A 32 -0.70 -5.60 -1.63
C LYS A 32 0.59 -4.76 -1.55
N GLU A 33 1.50 -5.09 -0.62
CA GLU A 33 2.74 -4.35 -0.42
C GLU A 33 3.75 -4.64 -1.55
N ALA A 34 3.90 -5.90 -1.96
CA ALA A 34 4.70 -6.24 -3.12
C ALA A 34 4.13 -5.62 -4.41
N LEU A 35 2.81 -5.68 -4.59
CA LEU A 35 2.13 -5.09 -5.75
C LEU A 35 2.32 -3.57 -5.81
N ILE A 36 2.18 -2.87 -4.68
CA ILE A 36 2.38 -1.41 -4.66
C ILE A 36 3.85 -1.06 -4.90
N PHE A 37 4.82 -1.80 -4.35
CA PHE A 37 6.24 -1.56 -4.65
C PHE A 37 6.58 -1.75 -6.13
N ALA A 38 6.03 -2.79 -6.78
CA ALA A 38 6.18 -3.00 -8.22
C ALA A 38 5.59 -1.81 -9.01
N PHE A 39 4.40 -1.34 -8.64
CA PHE A 39 3.77 -0.20 -9.28
C PHE A 39 4.56 1.10 -9.08
N LEU A 40 5.03 1.38 -7.85
CA LEU A 40 5.90 2.54 -7.55
C LEU A 40 7.18 2.52 -8.40
N GLY A 41 7.75 1.33 -8.65
CA GLY A 41 8.89 1.13 -9.54
C GLY A 41 8.59 1.53 -10.99
N ILE A 42 7.43 1.13 -11.53
CA ILE A 42 6.99 1.53 -12.88
C ILE A 42 6.77 3.05 -12.96
N LEU A 43 6.14 3.66 -11.95
CA LEU A 43 5.96 5.11 -11.91
C LEU A 43 7.30 5.84 -11.90
N ARG A 44 8.27 5.36 -11.11
CA ARG A 44 9.63 5.90 -11.09
C ARG A 44 10.31 5.77 -12.45
N PHE A 45 10.23 4.60 -13.08
CA PHE A 45 10.76 4.37 -14.42
C PHE A 45 10.19 5.35 -15.46
N ARG A 46 8.90 5.67 -15.35
CA ARG A 46 8.19 6.63 -16.21
C ARG A 46 8.32 8.10 -15.76
N ARG A 47 9.10 8.37 -14.71
CA ARG A 47 9.25 9.71 -14.07
C ARG A 47 7.92 10.34 -13.63
N GLN A 48 6.96 9.50 -13.24
CA GLN A 48 5.66 9.93 -12.70
C GLN A 48 5.72 10.10 -11.17
N VAL A 49 4.88 10.98 -10.64
CA VAL A 49 4.70 11.15 -9.18
C VAL A 49 4.24 9.84 -8.57
N ASN A 50 4.96 9.39 -7.54
CA ASN A 50 4.66 8.15 -6.82
C ASN A 50 4.66 8.33 -5.29
N CYS A 51 4.95 9.55 -4.82
CA CYS A 51 4.90 9.93 -3.42
C CYS A 51 4.26 11.31 -3.28
N LEU A 52 3.12 11.36 -2.58
CA LEU A 52 2.33 12.57 -2.43
C LEU A 52 2.73 13.33 -1.16
N SER A 53 2.90 14.65 -1.29
CA SER A 53 3.12 15.56 -0.18
C SER A 53 1.97 15.58 0.82
N SER A 54 0.73 15.47 0.33
CA SER A 54 -0.48 15.44 1.15
C SER A 54 -0.55 14.27 2.14
N VAL A 55 0.17 13.17 1.85
CA VAL A 55 0.24 11.99 2.73
C VAL A 55 1.48 12.02 3.62
N THR A 56 2.60 12.55 3.12
CA THR A 56 3.91 12.49 3.79
C THR A 56 4.26 13.74 4.61
N GLY A 57 3.60 14.87 4.37
CA GLY A 57 3.99 16.17 4.92
C GLY A 57 5.21 16.81 4.22
N SER A 58 5.63 16.27 3.07
CA SER A 58 6.70 16.86 2.25
C SER A 58 6.30 18.22 1.67
N LYS A 59 7.27 19.07 1.29
CA LYS A 59 7.00 20.38 0.68
C LYS A 59 6.32 20.31 -0.70
N ALA A 60 6.51 19.21 -1.42
CA ALA A 60 5.97 18.97 -2.75
C ALA A 60 5.89 17.47 -3.04
N ASP A 61 5.07 17.11 -4.03
CA ASP A 61 4.99 15.75 -4.57
C ASP A 61 6.31 15.35 -5.23
N ASN A 62 6.65 14.05 -5.22
CA ASN A 62 7.89 13.57 -5.82
C ASN A 62 7.75 12.24 -6.57
N SER A 63 8.73 12.00 -7.45
CA SER A 63 8.98 10.71 -8.08
C SER A 63 10.20 10.06 -7.41
N GLY A 64 9.95 9.34 -6.32
CA GLY A 64 10.97 8.71 -5.48
C GLY A 64 11.47 7.37 -6.02
N GLY A 65 12.67 6.96 -5.56
CA GLY A 65 13.33 5.70 -5.92
C GLY A 65 14.58 5.88 -6.79
N ILE A 66 15.39 4.82 -6.92
CA ILE A 66 16.63 4.81 -7.71
C ILE A 66 16.58 3.65 -8.70
N ILE A 67 16.96 3.91 -9.96
CA ILE A 67 17.05 2.88 -11.01
C ILE A 67 18.48 2.36 -11.03
N HIS A 68 18.66 1.11 -10.64
CA HIS A 68 19.93 0.40 -10.76
C HIS A 68 19.99 -0.28 -12.12
N ARG A 69 20.99 0.05 -12.94
CA ARG A 69 21.25 -0.63 -14.20
C ARG A 69 22.10 -1.86 -13.91
N VAL A 70 21.68 -3.02 -14.41
CA VAL A 70 22.52 -4.22 -14.44
C VAL A 70 23.33 -4.12 -15.73
N THR A 71 24.63 -3.87 -15.59
CA THR A 71 25.63 -3.94 -16.65
C THR A 71 26.31 -5.29 -16.64
#